data_AF-A0A2D5F706-F1
#
_entry.id   AF-A0A2D5F706-F1
#
_cell.length_a   1.000
_cell.length_b   1.000
_cell.length_c   1.000
_cell.angle_alpha   90.00
_cell.angle_beta   90.00
_cell.angle_gamma   90.00
#
_symmetry.space_group_name_H-M   'P 1'
#
loop_
_entity.id
_entity.type
_entity.pdbx_description
1 polymer ?
#
loop_
_entity_poly.entity_id
_entity_poly.type
_entity_poly.pdbx_seq_one_letter_code
_entity_poly.pdbx_strand_id
1 'polypeptide(L)'
;TKMEAYADRSGGAEQYTQFLQDELMPALQKKYRVSPYTVVTGHSLSGLYTSYLATHHSDFINAAISISPSLWWDDFALIKNIKAAEQEAEKQAVRWFVSMANEPNEMPEGYERLLKVLKAKPESAFNWESKQFPNETHDSTPLIGNVEGLKSVFRGFNAVPNIEIKSLEQLQAFYANYEKTVGYDFPMSVQQYNVYGLKAAYEGQVDWGQAILEKGVEVFGQSEILWDSLATVYAMNDNNKSALKASNKAVQFAREHQSKYISEIEAQNSDFKKQTEN
;
A
#
# COMPACT_ATOMS: atom_id res chain seq x y z
N THR A 1 -11.46 -1.85 -41.84
CA THR A 1 -12.04 -2.71 -40.78
C THR A 1 -12.64 -1.85 -39.66
N LYS A 2 -13.36 -2.40 -38.67
CA LYS A 2 -13.79 -1.62 -37.49
C LYS A 2 -12.63 -0.91 -36.77
N MET A 3 -11.40 -1.40 -36.91
CA MET A 3 -10.18 -0.78 -36.33
C MET A 3 -9.72 0.49 -37.06
N GLU A 4 -9.90 0.57 -38.39
CA GLU A 4 -9.59 1.79 -39.17
C GLU A 4 -10.45 2.99 -38.71
N ALA A 5 -11.67 2.74 -38.22
CA ALA A 5 -12.55 3.78 -37.68
C ALA A 5 -12.05 4.40 -36.36
N TYR A 6 -11.07 3.77 -35.70
CA TYR A 6 -10.46 4.26 -34.46
C TYR A 6 -9.01 4.71 -34.64
N ALA A 7 -8.46 4.72 -35.86
CA ALA A 7 -7.05 5.03 -36.11
C ALA A 7 -6.63 6.40 -35.53
N ASP A 8 -7.52 7.40 -35.56
CA ASP A 8 -7.28 8.74 -35.00
C ASP A 8 -7.68 8.88 -33.52
N ARG A 9 -8.11 7.78 -32.88
CA ARG A 9 -8.65 7.74 -31.49
C ARG A 9 -8.03 6.64 -30.63
N SER A 10 -6.98 5.98 -31.10
CA SER A 10 -6.28 4.89 -30.41
C SER A 10 -4.76 5.07 -30.48
N GLY A 11 -4.00 4.19 -29.81
CA GLY A 11 -2.52 4.23 -29.83
C GLY A 11 -1.88 5.33 -28.96
N GLY A 12 -2.66 6.14 -28.26
CA GLY A 12 -2.15 7.23 -27.40
C GLY A 12 -1.65 6.81 -26.02
N ALA A 13 -1.42 5.51 -25.77
CA ALA A 13 -1.01 5.01 -24.45
C ALA A 13 0.30 5.68 -23.97
N GLU A 14 1.31 5.73 -24.83
CA GLU A 14 2.61 6.34 -24.50
C GLU A 14 2.52 7.85 -24.25
N GLN A 15 1.77 8.57 -25.09
CA GLN A 15 1.54 10.01 -24.90
C GLN A 15 0.84 10.29 -23.56
N TYR A 16 -0.12 9.44 -23.19
CA TYR A 16 -0.77 9.54 -21.88
C TYR A 16 0.20 9.19 -20.74
N THR A 17 1.09 8.20 -20.91
CA THR A 17 2.13 7.89 -19.93
C THR A 17 3.08 9.07 -19.71
N GLN A 18 3.51 9.74 -20.77
CA GLN A 18 4.34 10.95 -20.67
C GLN A 18 3.64 12.07 -19.90
N PHE A 19 2.35 12.31 -20.18
CA PHE A 19 1.56 13.28 -19.41
C PHE A 19 1.53 12.94 -17.91
N LEU A 20 1.35 11.65 -17.56
CA LEU A 20 1.37 11.24 -16.16
C LEU A 20 2.74 11.47 -15.52
N GLN A 21 3.83 11.12 -16.20
CA GLN A 21 5.21 11.21 -15.69
C GLN A 21 5.72 12.65 -15.58
N ASP A 22 5.49 13.47 -16.61
CA ASP A 22 6.15 14.78 -16.74
C ASP A 22 5.28 15.93 -16.26
N GLU A 23 3.96 15.76 -16.25
CA GLU A 23 3.04 16.85 -15.91
C GLU A 23 2.29 16.56 -14.62
N LEU A 24 1.49 15.49 -14.58
CA LEU A 24 0.58 15.24 -13.46
C LEU A 24 1.32 14.90 -12.16
N MET A 25 2.21 13.91 -12.19
CA MET A 25 2.91 13.47 -10.99
C MET A 25 3.80 14.57 -10.39
N PRO A 26 4.59 15.34 -11.18
CA PRO A 26 5.34 16.48 -10.67
C PRO A 26 4.44 17.58 -10.08
N ALA A 27 3.30 17.87 -10.71
CA ALA A 27 2.35 18.85 -10.17
C ALA A 27 1.76 18.41 -8.82
N LEU A 28 1.46 17.12 -8.66
CA LEU A 28 1.00 16.56 -7.39
C LEU A 28 2.09 16.57 -6.32
N GLN A 29 3.32 16.20 -6.66
CA GLN A 29 4.47 16.20 -5.74
C GLN A 29 4.81 17.61 -5.24
N LYS A 30 4.58 18.66 -6.04
CA LYS A 30 4.73 20.05 -5.60
C LYS A 30 3.69 20.45 -4.55
N LYS A 31 2.49 19.86 -4.59
CA LYS A 31 1.34 20.22 -3.74
C LYS A 31 1.19 19.33 -2.52
N TYR A 32 1.58 18.07 -2.61
CA TYR A 32 1.36 17.04 -1.61
C TYR A 32 2.63 16.22 -1.36
N ARG A 33 2.73 15.65 -0.17
CA ARG A 33 3.74 14.63 0.13
C ARG A 33 3.31 13.31 -0.50
N VAL A 34 3.73 13.09 -1.73
CA VAL A 34 3.44 11.87 -2.51
C VAL A 34 4.59 10.88 -2.30
N SER A 35 4.26 9.63 -1.95
CA SER A 35 5.22 8.53 -1.89
C SER A 35 5.69 8.16 -3.31
N PRO A 36 6.95 7.75 -3.52
CA PRO A 36 7.40 7.25 -4.82
C PRO A 36 6.86 5.84 -5.14
N TYR A 37 6.08 5.21 -4.25
CA TYR A 37 5.40 3.95 -4.52
C TYR A 37 4.06 4.17 -5.25
N THR A 38 4.05 3.97 -6.56
CA THR A 38 2.89 4.22 -7.44
C THR A 38 2.11 2.94 -7.71
N VAL A 39 0.81 2.97 -7.42
CA VAL A 39 -0.16 1.91 -7.75
C VAL A 39 -1.17 2.45 -8.75
N VAL A 40 -1.35 1.75 -9.88
CA VAL A 40 -2.37 2.10 -10.88
C VAL A 40 -3.49 1.07 -10.89
N THR A 41 -4.73 1.52 -11.02
CA THR A 41 -5.90 0.64 -11.17
C THR A 41 -6.73 1.07 -12.38
N GLY A 42 -7.26 0.10 -13.11
CA GLY A 42 -8.02 0.34 -14.33
C GLY A 42 -9.00 -0.80 -14.61
N HIS A 43 -10.17 -0.42 -15.12
CA HIS A 43 -11.24 -1.30 -15.56
C HIS A 43 -11.43 -1.22 -17.09
N SER A 44 -11.77 -2.34 -17.73
CA SER A 44 -12.09 -2.38 -19.17
C SER A 44 -10.92 -1.85 -20.03
N LEU A 45 -11.13 -0.85 -20.88
CA LEU A 45 -10.05 -0.20 -21.65
C LEU A 45 -8.97 0.44 -20.76
N SER A 46 -9.32 0.99 -19.60
CA SER A 46 -8.31 1.46 -18.65
C SER A 46 -7.57 0.30 -17.98
N GLY A 47 -8.19 -0.88 -17.87
CA GLY A 47 -7.52 -2.13 -17.47
C GLY A 47 -6.52 -2.61 -18.52
N LEU A 48 -6.81 -2.42 -19.80
CA LEU A 48 -5.83 -2.65 -20.88
C LEU A 48 -4.63 -1.70 -20.74
N TYR A 49 -4.87 -0.43 -20.43
CA TYR A 49 -3.79 0.53 -20.19
C TYR A 49 -2.96 0.21 -18.93
N THR A 50 -3.56 -0.20 -17.82
CA THR A 50 -2.76 -0.63 -16.65
C THR A 50 -1.97 -1.91 -16.93
N SER A 51 -2.50 -2.80 -17.77
CA SER A 51 -1.76 -3.98 -18.27
C SER A 51 -0.57 -3.58 -19.15
N TYR A 52 -0.73 -2.53 -19.96
CA TYR A 52 0.36 -1.93 -20.75
C TYR A 52 1.45 -1.37 -19.84
N LEU A 53 1.10 -0.53 -18.85
CA LEU A 53 2.06 0.02 -17.89
C LEU A 53 2.80 -1.09 -17.13
N ALA A 54 2.09 -2.13 -16.67
CA ALA A 54 2.69 -3.24 -15.93
C ALA A 54 3.76 -4.01 -16.72
N THR A 55 3.74 -3.91 -18.05
CA THR A 55 4.59 -4.70 -18.93
C THR A 55 5.61 -3.87 -19.71
N HIS A 56 5.43 -2.55 -19.79
CA HIS A 56 6.29 -1.64 -20.56
C HIS A 56 6.94 -0.53 -19.71
N HIS A 57 6.37 -0.21 -18.54
CA HIS A 57 6.73 0.95 -17.71
C HIS A 57 6.97 0.58 -16.25
N SER A 58 7.79 -0.45 -16.01
CA SER A 58 8.15 -0.89 -14.64
C SER A 58 9.07 0.08 -13.89
N ASP A 59 9.64 1.06 -14.60
CA ASP A 59 10.37 2.21 -14.07
C ASP A 59 9.46 3.32 -13.55
N PHE A 60 8.18 3.33 -13.96
CA PHE A 60 7.21 4.33 -13.54
C PHE A 60 6.30 3.86 -12.39
N ILE A 61 5.88 2.60 -12.43
CA ILE A 61 4.91 2.05 -11.48
C ILE A 61 5.48 0.88 -10.68
N ASN A 62 5.02 0.72 -9.44
CA ASN A 62 5.41 -0.40 -8.58
C ASN A 62 4.36 -1.52 -8.59
N ALA A 63 3.09 -1.15 -8.78
CA ALA A 63 2.00 -2.11 -8.85
C ALA A 63 0.87 -1.70 -9.81
N ALA A 64 0.21 -2.70 -10.38
CA ALA A 64 -0.93 -2.53 -11.26
C ALA A 64 -2.10 -3.44 -10.86
N ILE A 65 -3.31 -2.91 -10.98
CA ILE A 65 -4.57 -3.63 -10.82
C ILE A 65 -5.34 -3.48 -12.14
N SER A 66 -5.52 -4.58 -12.86
CA SER A 66 -6.19 -4.63 -14.16
C SER A 66 -7.47 -5.45 -14.03
N ILE A 67 -8.61 -4.77 -13.98
CA ILE A 67 -9.92 -5.36 -13.73
C ILE A 67 -10.65 -5.55 -15.06
N SER A 68 -10.93 -6.80 -15.44
CA SER A 68 -11.53 -7.15 -16.73
C SER A 68 -10.91 -6.34 -17.88
N PRO A 69 -9.59 -6.41 -18.07
CA PRO A 69 -8.92 -5.63 -19.10
C PRO A 69 -9.37 -6.05 -20.50
N SER A 70 -9.61 -5.09 -21.39
CA SER A 70 -10.01 -5.33 -22.78
C SER A 70 -8.86 -5.85 -23.65
N LEU A 71 -8.28 -6.99 -23.29
CA LEU A 71 -7.07 -7.59 -23.88
C LEU A 71 -7.25 -8.07 -25.33
N TRP A 72 -8.49 -8.19 -25.79
CA TRP A 72 -8.82 -8.53 -27.18
C TRP A 72 -8.55 -7.40 -28.17
N TRP A 73 -8.39 -6.17 -27.67
CA TRP A 73 -8.22 -4.98 -28.50
C TRP A 73 -6.99 -5.09 -29.43
N ASP A 74 -7.14 -4.59 -30.66
CA ASP A 74 -6.13 -4.63 -31.73
C ASP A 74 -5.54 -6.02 -31.97
N ASP A 75 -6.43 -7.00 -32.15
CA ASP A 75 -6.08 -8.41 -32.38
C ASP A 75 -5.06 -8.92 -31.35
N PHE A 76 -5.34 -8.66 -30.06
CA PHE A 76 -4.51 -9.08 -28.93
C PHE A 76 -3.07 -8.52 -28.97
N ALA A 77 -2.87 -7.30 -29.51
CA ALA A 77 -1.55 -6.69 -29.68
C ALA A 77 -0.70 -6.70 -28.39
N LEU A 78 -1.28 -6.32 -27.24
CA LEU A 78 -0.55 -6.32 -25.97
C LEU A 78 -0.02 -7.71 -25.61
N ILE A 79 -0.82 -8.76 -25.79
CA ILE A 79 -0.40 -10.14 -25.48
C ILE A 79 0.71 -10.59 -26.43
N LYS A 80 0.61 -10.23 -27.71
CA LYS A 80 1.66 -10.50 -28.71
C LYS A 80 2.98 -9.82 -28.33
N ASN A 81 2.93 -8.57 -27.87
CA ASN A 81 4.09 -7.83 -27.40
C ASN A 81 4.74 -8.49 -26.18
N ILE A 82 3.94 -8.84 -25.15
CA ILE A 82 4.44 -9.54 -23.95
C ILE A 82 5.10 -10.87 -24.32
N LYS A 83 4.51 -11.60 -25.27
CA LYS A 83 5.06 -12.88 -25.75
C LYS A 83 6.42 -12.67 -26.43
N ALA A 84 6.53 -11.69 -27.32
CA ALA A 84 7.72 -11.39 -28.11
C ALA A 84 8.85 -10.73 -27.31
N ALA A 85 8.53 -9.98 -26.24
CA ALA A 85 9.51 -9.27 -25.44
C ALA A 85 10.54 -10.23 -24.82
N GLU A 86 11.82 -9.99 -25.12
CA GLU A 86 12.93 -10.57 -24.39
C GLU A 86 13.06 -9.85 -23.05
N GLN A 87 13.37 -10.60 -22.01
CA GLN A 87 13.34 -10.12 -20.64
C GLN A 87 14.69 -9.50 -20.26
N GLU A 88 14.68 -8.22 -19.92
CA GLU A 88 15.84 -7.56 -19.30
C GLU A 88 15.95 -8.05 -17.85
N ALA A 89 17.00 -8.82 -17.56
CA ALA A 89 17.19 -9.52 -16.27
C ALA A 89 17.31 -8.60 -15.03
N GLU A 90 17.37 -7.28 -15.21
CA GLU A 90 17.72 -6.32 -14.16
C GLU A 90 16.58 -5.41 -13.69
N LYS A 91 15.40 -5.43 -14.35
CA LYS A 91 14.27 -4.57 -13.95
C LYS A 91 13.45 -5.22 -12.83
N GLN A 92 13.18 -4.45 -11.77
CA GLN A 92 12.32 -4.92 -10.69
C GLN A 92 10.89 -5.15 -11.19
N ALA A 93 10.35 -6.35 -10.94
CA ALA A 93 9.05 -6.74 -11.46
C ALA A 93 7.90 -5.97 -10.78
N VAL A 94 7.01 -5.40 -11.59
CA VAL A 94 5.74 -4.79 -11.13
C VAL A 94 4.88 -5.85 -10.46
N ARG A 95 4.32 -5.55 -9.29
CA ARG A 95 3.26 -6.38 -8.67
C ARG A 95 1.96 -6.19 -9.43
N TRP A 96 1.53 -7.20 -10.16
CA TRP A 96 0.39 -7.09 -11.07
C TRP A 96 -0.76 -8.02 -10.69
N PHE A 97 -1.92 -7.45 -10.40
CA PHE A 97 -3.16 -8.21 -10.23
C PHE A 97 -4.03 -8.07 -11.47
N VAL A 98 -4.49 -9.21 -12.02
CA VAL A 98 -5.42 -9.24 -13.14
C VAL A 98 -6.70 -9.98 -12.76
N SER A 99 -7.85 -9.38 -12.97
CA SER A 99 -9.12 -10.08 -12.77
C SER A 99 -9.99 -10.16 -14.01
N MET A 100 -10.94 -11.08 -13.98
CA MET A 100 -11.92 -11.28 -15.03
C MET A 100 -13.27 -11.65 -14.43
N ALA A 101 -14.33 -10.96 -14.84
CA ALA A 101 -15.70 -11.27 -14.46
C ALA A 101 -16.30 -12.36 -15.36
N ASN A 102 -17.59 -12.69 -15.16
CA ASN A 102 -18.31 -13.57 -16.08
C ASN A 102 -18.80 -12.75 -17.29
N GLU A 103 -18.06 -12.77 -18.40
CA GLU A 103 -18.33 -11.93 -19.56
C GLU A 103 -18.26 -12.73 -20.87
N PRO A 104 -19.04 -12.34 -21.89
CA PRO A 104 -19.08 -13.05 -23.17
C PRO A 104 -17.95 -12.66 -24.12
N ASN A 105 -17.95 -13.31 -25.30
CA ASN A 105 -17.16 -12.98 -26.48
C ASN A 105 -15.64 -13.13 -26.29
N GLU A 106 -14.85 -12.16 -26.75
CA GLU A 106 -13.38 -12.23 -26.79
C GLU A 106 -12.72 -11.94 -25.43
N MET A 107 -13.49 -11.53 -24.41
CA MET A 107 -12.93 -11.20 -23.08
C MET A 107 -12.31 -12.42 -22.38
N PRO A 108 -12.99 -13.60 -22.26
CA PRO A 108 -12.38 -14.79 -21.68
C PRO A 108 -11.14 -15.25 -22.46
N GLU A 109 -11.19 -15.19 -23.79
CA GLU A 109 -10.07 -15.57 -24.64
C GLU A 109 -8.85 -14.68 -24.38
N GLY A 110 -9.03 -13.35 -24.30
CA GLY A 110 -7.96 -12.42 -23.98
C GLY A 110 -7.31 -12.71 -22.63
N TYR A 111 -8.13 -12.96 -21.60
CA TYR A 111 -7.66 -13.32 -20.28
C TYR A 111 -6.87 -14.65 -20.28
N GLU A 112 -7.39 -15.70 -20.90
CA GLU A 112 -6.73 -17.01 -21.00
C GLU A 112 -5.40 -16.94 -21.75
N ARG A 113 -5.36 -16.20 -22.86
CA ARG A 113 -4.13 -15.97 -23.65
C ARG A 113 -3.08 -15.25 -22.83
N LEU A 114 -3.46 -14.23 -22.06
CA LEU A 114 -2.54 -13.53 -21.17
C LEU A 114 -1.97 -14.48 -20.12
N LEU A 115 -2.82 -15.23 -19.41
CA LEU A 115 -2.35 -16.18 -18.40
C LEU A 115 -1.40 -17.23 -18.98
N LYS A 116 -1.66 -17.70 -20.21
CA LYS A 116 -0.78 -18.64 -20.91
C LYS A 116 0.59 -18.02 -21.20
N VAL A 117 0.63 -16.76 -21.63
CA VAL A 117 1.89 -16.04 -21.87
C VAL A 117 2.65 -15.80 -20.58
N LEU A 118 1.97 -15.36 -19.51
CA LEU A 118 2.61 -15.11 -18.21
C LEU A 118 3.18 -16.38 -17.58
N LYS A 119 2.46 -17.51 -17.66
CA LYS A 119 2.96 -18.82 -17.19
C LYS A 119 4.16 -19.35 -17.97
N ALA A 120 4.33 -18.93 -19.22
CA ALA A 120 5.46 -19.35 -20.06
C ALA A 120 6.72 -18.50 -19.83
N LYS A 121 6.62 -17.40 -19.08
CA LYS A 121 7.74 -16.52 -18.72
C LYS A 121 8.29 -16.95 -17.35
N PRO A 122 9.59 -16.73 -17.06
CA PRO A 122 10.17 -17.09 -15.78
C PRO A 122 9.53 -16.29 -14.63
N GLU A 123 9.51 -16.80 -13.40
CA GLU A 123 8.90 -16.08 -12.27
C GLU A 123 9.59 -14.73 -11.97
N SER A 124 10.87 -14.60 -12.33
CA SER A 124 11.60 -13.33 -12.26
C SER A 124 11.04 -12.26 -13.21
N ALA A 125 10.23 -12.66 -14.19
CA ALA A 125 9.72 -11.78 -15.23
C ALA A 125 8.54 -10.92 -14.80
N PHE A 126 7.62 -11.52 -14.07
CA PHE A 126 6.37 -10.91 -13.70
C PHE A 126 5.99 -11.38 -12.31
N ASN A 127 5.75 -10.43 -11.43
CA ASN A 127 5.20 -10.71 -10.11
C ASN A 127 3.68 -10.54 -10.17
N TRP A 128 2.96 -11.59 -10.57
CA TRP A 128 1.54 -11.48 -10.88
C TRP A 128 0.64 -12.44 -10.08
N GLU A 129 -0.60 -12.01 -9.85
CA GLU A 129 -1.71 -12.84 -9.36
C GLU A 129 -2.93 -12.61 -10.24
N SER A 130 -3.81 -13.60 -10.31
CA SER A 130 -5.04 -13.49 -11.09
C SER A 130 -6.25 -14.07 -10.39
N LYS A 131 -7.44 -13.48 -10.62
CA LYS A 131 -8.68 -13.97 -10.02
C LYS A 131 -9.88 -13.82 -10.96
N GLN A 132 -10.69 -14.88 -11.04
CA GLN A 132 -11.97 -14.82 -11.73
C GLN A 132 -13.11 -14.57 -10.74
N PHE A 133 -14.10 -13.81 -11.18
CA PHE A 133 -15.31 -13.46 -10.42
C PHE A 133 -16.56 -13.94 -11.16
N PRO A 134 -16.93 -15.23 -11.06
CA PRO A 134 -17.99 -15.83 -11.88
C PRO A 134 -19.40 -15.29 -11.58
N ASN A 135 -19.58 -14.62 -10.44
CA ASN A 135 -20.85 -14.02 -10.03
C ASN A 135 -20.95 -12.53 -10.37
N GLU A 136 -19.91 -11.94 -10.97
CA GLU A 136 -19.86 -10.54 -11.36
C GLU A 136 -20.06 -10.38 -12.86
N THR A 137 -20.60 -9.23 -13.26
CA THR A 137 -20.65 -8.79 -14.66
C THR A 137 -19.49 -7.82 -14.95
N HIS A 138 -19.36 -7.41 -16.21
CA HIS A 138 -18.37 -6.40 -16.61
C HIS A 138 -18.48 -5.11 -15.80
N ASP A 139 -19.69 -4.67 -15.46
CA ASP A 139 -19.92 -3.39 -14.78
C ASP A 139 -19.88 -3.50 -13.25
N SER A 140 -20.11 -4.69 -12.68
CA SER A 140 -20.11 -4.89 -11.23
C SER A 140 -18.72 -5.26 -10.68
N THR A 141 -17.87 -5.88 -11.51
CA THR A 141 -16.56 -6.35 -11.09
C THR A 141 -15.58 -5.29 -10.57
N PRO A 142 -15.63 -3.99 -10.94
CA PRO A 142 -14.71 -2.98 -10.38
C PRO A 142 -14.67 -2.93 -8.86
N LEU A 143 -15.79 -3.17 -8.16
CA LEU A 143 -15.80 -3.14 -6.70
C LEU A 143 -14.92 -4.27 -6.12
N ILE A 144 -15.27 -5.53 -6.41
CA ILE A 144 -14.54 -6.67 -5.87
C ILE A 144 -13.12 -6.77 -6.45
N GLY A 145 -12.94 -6.37 -7.71
CA GLY A 145 -11.64 -6.32 -8.37
C GLY A 145 -10.67 -5.37 -7.68
N ASN A 146 -11.11 -4.18 -7.27
CA ASN A 146 -10.24 -3.27 -6.50
C ASN A 146 -9.94 -3.82 -5.10
N VAL A 147 -10.92 -4.42 -4.41
CA VAL A 147 -10.71 -5.01 -3.07
C VAL A 147 -9.66 -6.13 -3.12
N GLU A 148 -9.81 -7.07 -4.03
CA GLU A 148 -8.89 -8.20 -4.18
C GLU A 148 -7.56 -7.77 -4.78
N GLY A 149 -7.58 -6.80 -5.71
CA GLY A 149 -6.37 -6.21 -6.27
C GLY A 149 -5.52 -5.51 -5.22
N LEU A 150 -6.11 -4.71 -4.35
CA LEU A 150 -5.39 -4.04 -3.25
C LEU A 150 -4.80 -5.06 -2.26
N LYS A 151 -5.56 -6.10 -1.89
CA LYS A 151 -5.04 -7.20 -1.07
C LYS A 151 -3.85 -7.89 -1.73
N SER A 152 -3.92 -8.12 -3.04
CA SER A 152 -2.87 -8.79 -3.81
C SER A 152 -1.58 -7.95 -3.90
N VAL A 153 -1.69 -6.68 -4.29
CA VAL A 153 -0.51 -5.82 -4.49
C VAL A 153 0.16 -5.48 -3.16
N PHE A 154 -0.61 -5.34 -2.07
CA PHE A 154 -0.09 -5.14 -0.71
C PHE A 154 0.05 -6.44 0.11
N ARG A 155 -0.03 -7.61 -0.51
CA ARG A 155 0.09 -8.89 0.22
C ARG A 155 1.41 -8.95 0.98
N GLY A 156 1.34 -9.38 2.23
CA GLY A 156 2.48 -9.43 3.14
C GLY A 156 2.90 -8.09 3.75
N PHE A 157 2.13 -7.00 3.56
CA PHE A 157 2.48 -5.70 4.13
C PHE A 157 2.26 -5.60 5.65
N ASN A 158 1.22 -6.24 6.19
CA ASN A 158 0.88 -6.09 7.60
C ASN A 158 1.69 -7.06 8.47
N ALA A 159 2.60 -6.52 9.30
CA ALA A 159 3.44 -7.29 10.22
C ALA A 159 2.64 -8.04 11.30
N VAL A 160 1.46 -7.52 11.64
CA VAL A 160 0.59 -8.09 12.67
C VAL A 160 -0.83 -8.23 12.10
N PRO A 161 -1.08 -9.24 11.25
CA PRO A 161 -2.36 -9.40 10.57
C PRO A 161 -3.46 -9.91 11.51
N ASN A 162 -3.09 -10.57 12.61
CA ASN A 162 -4.01 -11.25 13.54
C ASN A 162 -3.68 -10.87 15.00
N ILE A 163 -3.86 -11.81 15.93
CA ILE A 163 -3.66 -11.62 17.37
C ILE A 163 -2.20 -11.62 17.82
N GLU A 164 -1.22 -11.87 16.95
CA GLU A 164 0.21 -11.87 17.33
C GLU A 164 0.72 -10.52 17.85
N ILE A 165 1.77 -10.54 18.66
CA ILE A 165 2.58 -9.36 19.00
C ILE A 165 4.02 -9.61 18.55
N LYS A 166 4.75 -8.54 18.25
CA LYS A 166 6.14 -8.59 17.79
C LYS A 166 6.95 -7.53 18.51
N SER A 167 8.21 -7.83 18.82
CA SER A 167 9.15 -6.83 19.33
C SER A 167 9.49 -5.80 18.24
N LEU A 168 10.07 -4.67 18.64
CA LEU A 168 10.54 -3.66 17.67
C LEU A 168 11.52 -4.26 16.65
N GLU A 169 12.47 -5.08 17.09
CA GLU A 169 13.44 -5.76 16.23
C GLU A 169 12.75 -6.64 15.18
N GLN A 170 11.75 -7.42 15.61
CA GLN A 170 10.98 -8.28 14.71
C GLN A 170 10.14 -7.47 13.71
N LEU A 171 9.56 -6.34 14.13
CA LEU A 171 8.84 -5.43 13.23
C LEU A 171 9.78 -4.81 12.20
N GLN A 172 10.95 -4.33 12.62
CA GLN A 172 11.96 -3.76 11.72
C GLN A 172 12.47 -4.80 10.72
N ALA A 173 12.78 -6.02 11.19
CA ALA A 173 13.17 -7.12 10.31
C ALA A 173 12.06 -7.49 9.31
N PHE A 174 10.80 -7.45 9.74
CA PHE A 174 9.66 -7.70 8.86
C PHE A 174 9.58 -6.67 7.72
N TYR A 175 9.58 -5.37 8.04
CA TYR A 175 9.47 -4.33 7.02
C TYR A 175 10.72 -4.25 6.12
N ALA A 176 11.92 -4.50 6.64
CA ALA A 176 13.13 -4.61 5.83
C ALA A 176 13.09 -5.81 4.85
N ASN A 177 12.43 -6.91 5.22
CA ASN A 177 12.21 -8.02 4.30
C ASN A 177 11.09 -7.73 3.29
N TYR A 178 10.06 -6.98 3.71
CA TYR A 178 9.01 -6.53 2.82
C TYR A 178 9.56 -5.60 1.73
N GLU A 179 10.43 -4.65 2.09
CA GLU A 179 11.14 -3.74 1.18
C GLU A 179 11.84 -4.52 0.05
N LYS A 180 12.59 -5.58 0.37
CA LYS A 180 13.25 -6.43 -0.64
C LYS A 180 12.28 -7.04 -1.65
N THR A 181 11.03 -7.22 -1.25
CA THR A 181 9.99 -7.83 -2.10
C THR A 181 9.26 -6.80 -2.98
N VAL A 182 9.24 -5.53 -2.58
CA VAL A 182 8.46 -4.46 -3.25
C VAL A 182 9.31 -3.33 -3.83
N GLY A 183 10.61 -3.29 -3.52
CA GLY A 183 11.52 -2.25 -3.99
C GLY A 183 11.28 -0.89 -3.34
N TYR A 184 10.60 -0.86 -2.20
CA TYR A 184 10.28 0.37 -1.50
C TYR A 184 10.24 0.16 0.01
N ASP A 185 10.96 1.01 0.73
CA ASP A 185 10.92 1.07 2.18
C ASP A 185 9.60 1.69 2.63
N PHE A 186 8.71 0.85 3.17
CA PHE A 186 7.50 1.32 3.81
C PHE A 186 7.76 1.56 5.30
N PRO A 187 7.98 2.81 5.74
CA PRO A 187 8.13 3.08 7.15
C PRO A 187 6.84 2.78 7.90
N MET A 188 6.97 2.30 9.14
CA MET A 188 5.81 2.22 10.04
C MET A 188 5.21 3.61 10.24
N SER A 189 3.90 3.71 10.05
CA SER A 189 3.13 4.91 10.34
C SER A 189 3.01 5.17 11.84
N VAL A 190 2.63 6.40 12.19
CA VAL A 190 2.20 6.79 13.55
C VAL A 190 1.21 5.78 14.12
N GLN A 191 0.21 5.37 13.34
CA GLN A 191 -0.80 4.41 13.77
C GLN A 191 -0.21 3.02 14.05
N GLN A 192 0.73 2.54 13.23
CA GLN A 192 1.37 1.24 13.44
C GLN A 192 2.22 1.22 14.70
N TYR A 193 3.06 2.23 14.94
CA TYR A 193 3.79 2.36 16.19
C TYR A 193 2.83 2.36 17.40
N ASN A 194 1.73 3.12 17.29
CA ASN A 194 0.74 3.22 18.35
C ASN A 194 0.06 1.88 18.65
N VAL A 195 -0.50 1.24 17.62
CA VAL A 195 -1.24 -0.02 17.74
C VAL A 195 -0.34 -1.15 18.18
N TYR A 196 0.83 -1.33 17.55
CA TYR A 196 1.73 -2.42 17.90
C TYR A 196 2.32 -2.24 19.29
N GLY A 197 2.66 -1.01 19.67
CA GLY A 197 3.19 -0.69 20.99
C GLY A 197 2.19 -0.94 22.12
N LEU A 198 0.99 -0.35 22.01
CA LEU A 198 -0.07 -0.57 23.02
C LEU A 198 -0.49 -2.04 23.09
N LYS A 199 -0.64 -2.70 21.94
CA LYS A 199 -1.03 -4.12 21.91
C LYS A 199 -0.01 -5.00 22.62
N ALA A 200 1.28 -4.83 22.34
CA ALA A 200 2.34 -5.57 23.01
C ALA A 200 2.30 -5.33 24.53
N ALA A 201 2.12 -4.08 24.97
CA ALA A 201 2.03 -3.77 26.39
C ALA A 201 0.81 -4.42 27.07
N TYR A 202 -0.38 -4.29 26.49
CA TYR A 202 -1.61 -4.86 27.05
C TYR A 202 -1.64 -6.39 27.05
N GLU A 203 -0.90 -7.03 26.14
CA GLU A 203 -0.75 -8.49 26.09
C GLU A 203 0.43 -9.00 26.96
N GLY A 204 0.95 -8.16 27.85
CA GLY A 204 1.92 -8.54 28.88
C GLY A 204 3.39 -8.37 28.50
N GLN A 205 3.69 -7.88 27.28
CA GLN A 205 5.05 -7.55 26.84
C GLN A 205 5.28 -6.03 26.93
N VAL A 206 5.25 -5.50 28.15
CA VAL A 206 5.34 -4.04 28.40
C VAL A 206 6.64 -3.45 27.87
N ASP A 207 7.77 -4.15 28.04
CA ASP A 207 9.07 -3.72 27.50
C ASP A 207 9.07 -3.60 25.96
N TRP A 208 8.38 -4.51 25.27
CA TRP A 208 8.24 -4.41 23.81
C TRP A 208 7.37 -3.22 23.43
N GLY A 209 6.26 -3.03 24.14
CA GLY A 209 5.40 -1.87 23.93
C GLY A 209 6.13 -0.55 24.13
N GLN A 210 6.96 -0.47 25.17
CA GLN A 210 7.77 0.71 25.48
C GLN A 210 8.75 0.99 24.35
N ALA A 211 9.56 -0.01 23.95
CA ALA A 211 10.55 0.15 22.89
C ALA A 211 9.93 0.58 21.55
N ILE A 212 8.77 0.03 21.20
CA ILE A 212 8.05 0.39 19.98
C ILE A 212 7.58 1.86 20.04
N LEU A 213 6.97 2.29 21.14
CA LEU A 213 6.46 3.65 21.29
C LEU A 213 7.58 4.68 21.42
N GLU A 214 8.67 4.34 22.10
CA GLU A 214 9.90 5.17 22.17
C GLU A 214 10.45 5.40 20.75
N LYS A 215 10.55 4.35 19.93
CA LYS A 215 10.95 4.50 18.53
C LYS A 215 9.93 5.33 17.74
N GLY A 216 8.64 5.16 18.02
CA GLY A 216 7.57 5.95 17.41
C GLY A 216 7.73 7.45 17.66
N VAL A 217 7.96 7.88 18.90
CA VAL A 217 8.17 9.30 19.24
C VAL A 217 9.53 9.82 18.78
N GLU A 218 10.53 8.96 18.59
CA GLU A 218 11.79 9.34 17.94
C GLU A 218 11.56 9.75 16.48
N VAL A 219 10.77 8.95 15.75
CA VAL A 219 10.47 9.20 14.32
C VAL A 219 9.42 10.30 14.14
N PHE A 220 8.40 10.33 15.00
CA PHE A 220 7.26 11.24 14.92
C PHE A 220 7.14 12.07 16.21
N GLY A 221 8.18 12.81 16.57
CA GLY A 221 8.28 13.51 17.85
C GLY A 221 7.24 14.59 18.13
N GLN A 222 6.42 14.95 17.14
CA GLN A 222 5.28 15.87 17.30
C GLN A 222 3.94 15.13 17.45
N SER A 223 3.89 13.79 17.36
CA SER A 223 2.62 13.06 17.49
C SER A 223 2.15 13.05 18.94
N GLU A 224 1.09 13.79 19.25
CA GLU A 224 0.49 13.80 20.59
C GLU A 224 -0.02 12.41 21.00
N ILE A 225 -0.52 11.63 20.04
CA ILE A 225 -1.06 10.28 20.25
C ILE A 225 0.02 9.29 20.67
N LEU A 226 1.21 9.36 20.07
CA LEU A 226 2.32 8.48 20.46
C LEU A 226 2.86 8.87 21.83
N TRP A 227 2.94 10.16 22.16
CA TRP A 227 3.33 10.61 23.49
C TRP A 227 2.33 10.19 24.57
N ASP A 228 1.03 10.27 24.29
CA ASP A 228 -0.04 9.84 25.19
C ASP A 228 0.01 8.33 25.46
N SER A 229 0.21 7.54 24.41
CA SER A 229 0.35 6.09 24.52
C SER A 229 1.65 5.69 25.21
N LEU A 230 2.76 6.39 24.95
CA LEU A 230 4.02 6.16 25.65
C LEU A 230 3.90 6.47 27.14
N ALA A 231 3.14 7.51 27.52
CA ALA A 231 2.86 7.81 28.91
C ALA A 231 2.12 6.66 29.61
N THR A 232 1.12 6.08 28.94
CA THR A 232 0.42 4.88 29.42
C THR A 232 1.39 3.74 29.69
N VAL A 233 2.25 3.42 28.72
CA VAL A 233 3.18 2.29 28.85
C VAL A 233 4.26 2.53 29.90
N TYR A 234 4.77 3.76 30.04
CA TYR A 234 5.67 4.08 31.16
C TYR A 234 5.01 3.86 32.53
N ALA A 235 3.72 4.18 32.67
CA ALA A 235 3.00 3.95 33.92
C ALA A 235 2.79 2.45 34.19
N MET A 236 2.57 1.64 33.15
CA MET A 236 2.50 0.18 33.28
C MET A 236 3.81 -0.45 33.77
N ASN A 237 4.94 0.23 33.54
CA ASN A 237 6.28 -0.14 34.02
C ASN A 237 6.67 0.55 35.33
N ASP A 238 5.70 1.09 36.09
CA ASP A 238 5.90 1.84 37.34
C ASP A 238 6.85 3.06 37.21
N ASN A 239 7.09 3.54 35.98
CA ASN A 239 7.97 4.66 35.68
C ASN A 239 7.19 5.98 35.65
N ASN A 240 6.58 6.33 36.78
CA ASN A 240 5.67 7.47 36.93
C ASN A 240 6.31 8.81 36.51
N LYS A 241 7.62 8.98 36.75
CA LYS A 241 8.37 10.17 36.34
C LYS A 241 8.42 10.31 34.82
N SER A 242 8.66 9.22 34.10
CA SER A 242 8.70 9.24 32.63
C SER A 242 7.29 9.31 32.05
N ALA A 243 6.32 8.67 32.68
CA ALA A 243 4.90 8.77 32.31
C ALA A 243 4.42 10.23 32.34
N LEU A 244 4.65 10.95 33.44
CA LEU A 244 4.28 12.37 33.54
C LEU A 244 5.01 13.23 32.51
N LYS A 245 6.30 12.97 32.26
CA LYS A 245 7.07 13.69 31.24
C LYS A 245 6.49 13.49 29.83
N ALA A 246 6.18 12.24 29.46
CA ALA A 246 5.56 11.91 28.18
C ALA A 246 4.16 12.51 28.06
N SER A 247 3.34 12.44 29.11
CA SER A 247 1.99 13.01 29.14
C SER A 247 2.00 14.53 29.01
N ASN A 248 2.96 15.23 29.65
CA ASN A 248 3.13 16.67 29.47
C ASN A 248 3.49 17.03 28.00
N LYS A 249 4.27 16.18 27.33
CA LYS A 249 4.54 16.32 25.88
C LYS A 249 3.30 16.10 25.03
N ALA A 250 2.48 15.11 25.37
CA ALA A 250 1.20 14.87 24.70
C ALA A 250 0.30 16.10 24.78
N VAL A 251 0.11 16.68 25.98
CA VAL A 251 -0.70 17.90 26.18
C VAL A 251 -0.14 19.09 25.39
N GLN A 252 1.18 19.27 25.38
CA GLN A 252 1.83 20.32 24.61
C GLN A 252 1.44 20.24 23.13
N PHE A 253 1.69 19.10 22.49
CA PHE A 253 1.41 18.92 21.06
C PHE A 253 -0.09 18.88 20.77
N ALA A 254 -0.92 18.32 21.66
CA ALA A 254 -2.36 18.34 21.49
C ALA A 254 -2.93 19.77 21.42
N ARG A 255 -2.38 20.70 22.23
CA ARG A 255 -2.74 22.12 22.18
C ARG A 255 -2.22 22.81 20.93
N GLU A 256 -0.95 22.59 20.57
CA GLU A 256 -0.33 23.16 19.37
C GLU A 256 -1.09 22.76 18.09
N HIS A 257 -1.55 21.51 18.01
CA HIS A 257 -2.24 20.96 16.84
C HIS A 257 -3.76 21.11 16.87
N GLN A 258 -4.34 21.67 17.95
CA GLN A 258 -5.79 21.69 18.17
C GLN A 258 -6.39 20.29 18.04
N SER A 259 -5.75 19.32 18.69
CA SER A 259 -6.08 17.90 18.56
C SER A 259 -7.51 17.65 19.03
N LYS A 260 -8.24 16.84 18.25
CA LYS A 260 -9.60 16.40 18.60
C LYS A 260 -9.65 15.51 19.85
N TYR A 261 -8.49 15.06 20.34
CA TYR A 261 -8.32 14.19 21.51
C TYR A 261 -7.81 14.95 22.74
N ILE A 262 -7.80 16.30 22.70
CA ILE A 262 -7.20 17.12 23.78
C ILE A 262 -7.84 16.85 25.14
N SER A 263 -9.16 16.64 25.19
CA SER A 263 -9.89 16.39 26.44
C SER A 263 -9.42 15.11 27.13
N GLU A 264 -9.26 14.03 26.37
CA GLU A 264 -8.78 12.73 26.84
C GLU A 264 -7.33 12.81 27.31
N ILE A 265 -6.47 13.49 26.54
CA ILE A 265 -5.06 13.69 26.85
C ILE A 265 -4.88 14.53 28.13
N GLU A 266 -5.67 15.60 28.31
CA GLU A 266 -5.64 16.44 29.51
C GLU A 266 -6.17 15.70 30.75
N ALA A 267 -7.17 14.83 30.59
CA ALA A 267 -7.67 14.00 31.67
C ALA A 267 -6.59 13.01 32.15
N GLN A 268 -5.97 12.27 31.23
CA GLN A 268 -4.86 11.35 31.56
C GLN A 268 -3.70 12.08 32.26
N ASN A 269 -3.33 13.26 31.76
CA ASN A 269 -2.28 14.08 32.37
C ASN A 269 -2.60 14.51 33.80
N SER A 270 -3.85 14.89 34.05
CA SER A 270 -4.32 15.30 35.37
C SER A 270 -4.24 14.15 36.37
N ASP A 271 -4.51 12.92 35.95
CA ASP A 271 -4.42 11.75 36.80
C ASP A 271 -2.96 11.38 37.13
N PHE A 272 -2.04 11.49 36.18
CA PHE A 272 -0.61 11.31 36.46
C PHE A 272 -0.03 12.35 37.43
N LYS A 273 -0.51 13.61 37.37
CA LYS A 273 -0.11 14.64 38.34
C LYS A 273 -0.54 14.27 39.76
N LYS A 274 -1.79 13.85 39.96
CA LYS A 274 -2.29 13.41 41.27
C LYS A 274 -1.53 12.21 41.83
N GLN A 275 -1.09 11.29 40.97
CA GLN A 275 -0.32 10.10 41.37
C GLN A 275 1.13 10.41 41.75
N THR A 276 1.69 11.53 41.31
CA THR A 276 3.08 11.93 41.61
C THR A 276 3.19 12.91 42.79
N GLU A 277 2.06 13.50 43.21
CA GLU A 277 1.94 14.38 44.37
C GLU A 277 1.66 13.62 45.69
N ASN A 278 1.28 12.34 45.61
CA ASN A 278 1.07 11.44 46.75
C ASN A 278 2.25 10.49 46.95
#